data_AF-D6TR49-F1
#
_entry.id   AF-D6TR49-F1
#
_cell.length_a   1.000
_cell.length_b   1.000
_cell.length_c   1.000
_cell.angle_alpha   90.00
_cell.angle_beta   90.00
_cell.angle_gamma   90.00
#
_symmetry.space_group_name_H-M   'P 1'
#
loop_
_entity.id
_entity.type
_entity.pdbx_description
1 polymer ?
#
loop_
_entity_poly.entity_id
_entity_poly.type
_entity_poly.pdbx_seq_one_letter_code
_entity_poly.pdbx_strand_id
1 'polypeptide(L)'
;MEPELQARLNSTSKQQMVQLLEELLQRHPELLTEMAALLSRIVEKEDKDLRLDDWDEENIEEVVILPSSRHPAAPPMDLEKYRQRVERYSERLRQRESVTVITTDLEELLFEAEQRTLQYDYYNALGIYAIVLDERLKERNATLIRLLDHSMDEVIPDLATLLSEASSSLGYDSNVTPLLSKEERQHWLTRLVTFWLKRLDNREIEEDLSEILLDMIWQEDIPILVEMVTNELQRLRKGKSSTIVDLNQQYRLRVLERFLKELPYTKQE
;
A
#
# COMPACT_ATOMS: atom_id res chain seq x y z
N MET A 1 51.64 6.40 -6.79
CA MET A 1 50.48 6.10 -7.65
C MET A 1 50.73 6.76 -8.98
N GLU A 2 50.80 5.98 -10.05
CA GLU A 2 51.29 6.41 -11.35
C GLU A 2 50.26 7.31 -12.07
N PRO A 3 50.68 8.47 -12.61
CA PRO A 3 49.80 9.49 -13.21
C PRO A 3 49.01 8.99 -14.43
N GLU A 4 49.45 7.90 -15.05
CA GLU A 4 48.77 7.25 -16.18
C GLU A 4 47.46 6.56 -15.78
N LEU A 5 47.38 6.05 -14.55
CA LEU A 5 46.18 5.40 -14.03
C LEU A 5 45.09 6.42 -13.72
N GLN A 6 45.49 7.58 -13.19
CA GLN A 6 44.59 8.71 -12.92
C GLN A 6 44.01 9.29 -14.22
N ALA A 7 44.84 9.42 -15.26
CA ALA A 7 44.41 9.90 -16.57
C ALA A 7 43.44 8.93 -17.26
N ARG A 8 43.65 7.62 -17.11
CA ARG A 8 42.73 6.59 -17.58
C ARG A 8 41.42 6.58 -16.81
N LEU A 9 41.45 6.70 -15.48
CA LEU A 9 40.23 6.77 -14.65
C LEU A 9 39.34 7.95 -15.04
N ASN A 10 39.93 9.11 -15.33
CA ASN A 10 39.18 10.30 -15.72
C ASN A 10 38.60 10.24 -17.14
N SER A 11 39.08 9.33 -18.01
CA SER A 11 38.59 9.16 -19.39
C SER A 11 37.66 7.96 -19.59
N THR A 12 37.38 7.20 -18.53
CA THR A 12 36.66 5.91 -18.60
C THR A 12 35.20 6.11 -18.21
N SER A 13 34.26 5.56 -18.98
CA SER A 13 32.83 5.71 -18.65
C SER A 13 32.46 4.92 -17.40
N LYS A 14 31.41 5.35 -16.67
CA LYS A 14 30.91 4.70 -15.44
C LYS A 14 30.70 3.18 -15.62
N GLN A 15 30.22 2.76 -16.79
CA GLN A 15 30.02 1.35 -17.14
C GLN A 15 31.32 0.55 -17.26
N GLN A 16 32.38 1.16 -17.77
CA GLN A 16 33.69 0.51 -17.89
C GLN A 16 34.39 0.39 -16.53
N MET A 17 34.17 1.35 -15.63
CA MET A 17 34.64 1.24 -14.23
C MET A 17 33.89 0.13 -13.47
N VAL A 18 32.58 0.01 -13.66
CA VAL A 18 31.79 -1.08 -13.05
C VAL A 18 32.26 -2.45 -13.55
N GLN A 19 32.50 -2.61 -14.86
CA GLN A 19 33.02 -3.88 -15.40
C GLN A 19 34.40 -4.22 -14.85
N LEU A 20 35.29 -3.24 -14.71
CA LEU A 20 36.63 -3.46 -14.17
C LEU A 20 36.59 -3.84 -12.68
N LEU A 21 35.63 -3.29 -11.94
CA LEU A 21 35.35 -3.63 -10.55
C LEU A 21 34.79 -5.05 -10.40
N GLU A 22 33.86 -5.44 -11.27
CA GLU A 22 33.31 -6.81 -11.29
C GLU A 22 34.38 -7.85 -11.61
N GLU A 23 35.27 -7.57 -12.56
CA GLU A 23 36.40 -8.47 -12.88
C GLU A 23 37.43 -8.56 -11.75
N LEU A 24 37.71 -7.45 -11.06
CA LEU A 24 38.61 -7.43 -9.90
C LEU A 24 38.02 -8.19 -8.70
N LEU A 25 36.71 -8.04 -8.46
CA LEU A 25 35.99 -8.73 -7.38
C LEU A 25 35.90 -10.24 -7.62
N GLN A 26 35.76 -10.68 -8.88
CA GLN A 26 35.82 -12.10 -9.22
C GLN A 26 37.20 -12.72 -8.98
N ARG A 27 38.28 -11.96 -9.21
CA ARG A 27 39.65 -12.46 -9.07
C ARG A 27 40.19 -12.37 -7.65
N HIS A 28 39.72 -11.41 -6.87
CA HIS A 28 40.21 -11.13 -5.52
C HIS A 28 39.06 -10.84 -4.55
N PRO A 29 38.32 -11.88 -4.12
CA PRO A 29 37.16 -11.72 -3.22
C PRO A 29 37.52 -11.15 -1.85
N GLU A 30 38.80 -11.22 -1.45
CA GLU A 30 39.32 -10.63 -0.21
C GLU A 30 39.31 -9.09 -0.22
N LEU A 31 39.28 -8.46 -1.40
CA LEU A 31 39.21 -7.00 -1.53
C LEU A 31 37.79 -6.44 -1.28
N LEU A 32 36.76 -7.31 -1.30
CA LEU A 32 35.36 -6.90 -1.22
C LEU A 32 35.05 -6.21 0.12
N THR A 33 35.63 -6.70 1.21
CA THR A 33 35.50 -6.09 2.55
C THR A 33 36.19 -4.74 2.68
N GLU A 34 37.38 -4.57 2.07
CA GLU A 34 38.10 -3.30 2.12
C GLU A 34 37.44 -2.24 1.22
N MET A 35 36.91 -2.68 0.07
CA MET A 35 36.16 -1.83 -0.86
C MET A 35 34.82 -1.39 -0.28
N ALA A 36 34.08 -2.29 0.38
CA ALA A 36 32.86 -1.92 1.10
C ALA A 36 33.15 -0.89 2.20
N ALA A 37 34.23 -1.07 2.97
CA ALA A 37 34.63 -0.14 4.01
C ALA A 37 35.05 1.25 3.47
N LEU A 38 35.70 1.29 2.30
CA LEU A 38 36.06 2.55 1.63
C LEU A 38 34.83 3.25 1.05
N LEU A 39 33.90 2.52 0.44
CA LEU A 39 32.65 3.08 -0.08
C LEU A 39 31.77 3.63 1.05
N SER A 40 31.62 2.90 2.16
CA SER A 40 30.91 3.39 3.35
C SER A 40 31.53 4.68 3.91
N ARG A 41 32.87 4.81 3.88
CA ARG A 41 33.58 6.04 4.30
C ARG A 41 33.38 7.23 3.36
N ILE A 42 33.08 7.00 2.09
CA ILE A 42 32.79 8.06 1.13
C ILE A 42 31.36 8.56 1.37
N VAL A 43 30.41 7.63 1.53
CA VAL A 43 29.00 7.94 1.88
C VAL A 43 28.91 8.72 3.20
N GLU A 44 29.64 8.31 4.24
CA GLU A 44 29.67 9.02 5.53
C GLU A 44 30.31 10.43 5.48
N LYS A 45 31.09 10.72 4.44
CA LYS A 45 31.70 12.05 4.25
C LYS A 45 30.79 13.01 3.51
N GLU A 46 29.95 12.52 2.60
CA GLU A 46 28.99 13.35 1.85
C GLU A 46 27.83 13.81 2.73
N ASP A 47 27.43 13.03 3.75
CA ASP A 47 26.36 13.38 4.69
C ASP A 47 26.70 14.52 5.68
N LYS A 48 27.97 14.94 5.80
CA LYS A 48 28.38 15.96 6.80
C LYS A 48 28.52 17.38 6.27
N ASP A 49 28.48 17.58 4.95
CA ASP A 49 28.64 18.91 4.34
C ASP A 49 27.32 19.49 3.77
N LEU A 50 26.19 18.78 3.86
CA LEU A 50 24.89 19.28 3.42
C LEU A 50 24.19 20.10 4.52
N ARG A 51 24.65 21.34 4.70
CA ARG A 51 23.80 22.40 5.26
C ARG A 51 22.69 22.69 4.26
N LEU A 52 21.44 22.43 4.65
CA LEU A 52 20.23 22.98 4.02
C LEU A 52 20.41 24.49 3.88
N ASP A 53 20.47 25.02 2.66
CA ASP A 53 19.88 26.33 2.31
C ASP A 53 19.95 26.72 0.81
N ASP A 54 20.61 25.97 -0.09
CA ASP A 54 20.61 26.28 -1.53
C ASP A 54 20.02 25.12 -2.36
N TRP A 55 18.69 25.08 -2.48
CA TRP A 55 17.99 24.29 -3.49
C TRP A 55 17.94 25.09 -4.81
N ASP A 56 19.05 25.10 -5.54
CA ASP A 56 19.05 25.49 -6.96
C ASP A 56 18.69 24.26 -7.81
N GLU A 57 17.55 24.37 -8.52
CA GLU A 57 16.86 23.33 -9.31
C GLU A 57 17.63 22.77 -10.53
N GLU A 58 18.96 22.92 -10.64
CA GLU A 58 19.71 22.51 -11.83
C GLU A 58 20.64 21.30 -11.65
N ASN A 59 20.67 20.67 -10.48
CA ASN A 59 21.53 19.48 -10.26
C ASN A 59 20.80 18.37 -9.48
N ILE A 60 19.67 17.90 -10.04
CA ILE A 60 19.12 16.60 -9.65
C ILE A 60 20.11 15.55 -10.17
N GLU A 61 21.12 15.24 -9.36
CA GLU A 61 21.91 14.02 -9.55
C GLU A 61 20.92 12.86 -9.58
N GLU A 62 20.89 12.21 -10.73
CA GLU A 62 20.14 11.00 -11.04
C GLU A 62 20.26 10.03 -9.84
N VAL A 63 19.21 9.98 -9.01
CA VAL A 63 19.12 9.02 -7.91
C VAL A 63 19.11 7.64 -8.56
N VAL A 64 20.28 7.02 -8.62
CA VAL A 64 20.43 5.66 -9.09
C VAL A 64 19.75 4.77 -8.05
N ILE A 65 18.47 4.47 -8.28
CA ILE A 65 17.80 3.36 -7.62
C ILE A 65 18.56 2.12 -8.06
N LEU A 66 19.49 1.66 -7.22
CA LEU A 66 20.11 0.36 -7.37
C LEU A 66 18.97 -0.66 -7.45
N PRO A 67 18.84 -1.45 -8.54
CA PRO A 67 17.84 -2.50 -8.59
C PRO A 67 18.07 -3.41 -7.39
N SER A 68 17.09 -3.39 -6.47
CA SER A 68 17.15 -4.10 -5.19
C SER A 68 17.62 -5.53 -5.45
N SER A 69 18.68 -5.92 -4.77
CA SER A 69 19.24 -7.27 -4.77
C SER A 69 18.11 -8.29 -4.75
N ARG A 70 18.07 -9.19 -5.76
CA ARG A 70 17.02 -10.19 -5.96
C ARG A 70 16.63 -10.84 -4.64
N HIS A 71 15.51 -10.39 -4.07
CA HIS A 71 14.95 -10.98 -2.86
C HIS A 71 14.57 -12.44 -3.16
N PRO A 72 14.79 -13.37 -2.23
CA PRO A 72 14.36 -14.75 -2.42
C PRO A 72 12.85 -14.75 -2.68
N ALA A 73 12.44 -15.26 -3.85
CA ALA A 73 11.04 -15.31 -4.23
C ALA A 73 10.25 -16.07 -3.17
N ALA A 74 9.20 -15.44 -2.65
CA ALA A 74 8.31 -16.06 -1.68
C ALA A 74 7.67 -17.32 -2.30
N PRO A 75 7.39 -18.37 -1.49
CA PRO A 75 6.79 -19.59 -2.00
C PRO A 75 5.39 -19.30 -2.58
N PRO A 76 4.98 -19.96 -3.68
CA PRO A 76 3.68 -19.75 -4.29
C PRO A 76 2.55 -20.06 -3.29
N MET A 77 1.52 -19.22 -3.31
CA MET A 77 0.44 -19.26 -2.33
C MET A 77 -0.89 -19.65 -2.98
N ASP A 78 -1.69 -20.40 -2.25
CA ASP A 78 -3.04 -20.80 -2.65
C ASP A 78 -4.07 -19.96 -1.88
N LEU A 79 -4.42 -18.80 -2.42
CA LEU A 79 -5.37 -17.84 -1.84
C LEU A 79 -6.73 -18.48 -1.52
N GLU A 80 -7.12 -19.54 -2.22
CA GLU A 80 -8.40 -20.22 -1.98
C GLU A 80 -8.42 -20.94 -0.62
N LYS A 81 -7.27 -21.44 -0.14
CA LYS A 81 -7.17 -22.01 1.21
C LYS A 81 -7.37 -20.96 2.28
N TYR A 82 -6.81 -19.76 2.09
CA TYR A 82 -6.99 -18.64 3.01
C TYR A 82 -8.45 -18.18 3.02
N ARG A 83 -9.09 -18.12 1.85
CA ARG A 83 -10.53 -17.83 1.73
C ARG A 83 -11.37 -18.83 2.53
N GLN A 84 -11.14 -20.12 2.32
CA GLN A 84 -11.85 -21.17 3.06
C GLN A 84 -11.56 -21.14 4.57
N ARG A 85 -10.35 -20.76 4.99
CA ARG A 85 -9.97 -20.60 6.40
C ARG A 85 -10.83 -19.52 7.06
N VAL A 86 -10.90 -18.34 6.45
CA VAL A 86 -11.62 -17.18 6.97
C VAL A 86 -13.15 -17.39 6.94
N GLU A 87 -13.68 -18.00 5.87
CA GLU A 87 -15.11 -18.33 5.75
C GLU A 87 -15.64 -19.23 6.88
N ARG A 88 -14.77 -20.07 7.43
CA ARG A 88 -15.12 -20.98 8.52
C ARG A 88 -15.17 -20.30 9.88
N TYR A 89 -14.72 -19.05 10.04
CA TYR A 89 -14.70 -18.38 11.35
C TYR A 89 -16.09 -18.29 11.97
N SER A 90 -17.09 -17.97 11.16
CA SER A 90 -18.48 -17.89 11.62
C SER A 90 -19.01 -19.24 12.10
N GLU A 91 -18.64 -20.34 11.43
CA GLU A 91 -19.01 -21.70 11.79
C GLU A 91 -18.26 -22.16 13.04
N ARG A 92 -16.96 -21.91 13.11
CA ARG A 92 -16.08 -22.18 14.27
C ARG A 92 -16.62 -21.54 15.55
N LEU A 93 -17.04 -20.27 15.49
CA LEU A 93 -17.70 -19.60 16.61
C LEU A 93 -19.01 -20.28 17.02
N ARG A 94 -19.83 -20.74 16.06
CA ARG A 94 -21.07 -21.48 16.36
C ARG A 94 -20.78 -22.84 17.00
N GLN A 95 -19.67 -23.46 16.64
CA GLN A 95 -19.18 -24.70 17.23
C GLN A 95 -18.53 -24.50 18.61
N ARG A 96 -18.63 -23.28 19.19
CA ARG A 96 -18.11 -22.88 20.50
C ARG A 96 -16.58 -22.84 20.58
N GLU A 97 -15.91 -22.70 19.44
CA GLU A 97 -14.52 -22.31 19.46
C GLU A 97 -14.38 -20.93 20.10
N SER A 98 -13.35 -20.76 20.94
CA SER A 98 -13.16 -19.50 21.67
C SER A 98 -12.80 -18.37 20.71
N VAL A 99 -13.37 -17.19 20.95
CA VAL A 99 -13.07 -15.96 20.20
C VAL A 99 -11.56 -15.71 20.14
N THR A 100 -10.83 -15.95 21.23
CA THR A 100 -9.37 -15.79 21.32
C THR A 100 -8.61 -16.64 20.31
N VAL A 101 -9.06 -17.88 20.05
CA VAL A 101 -8.39 -18.76 19.07
C VAL A 101 -8.61 -18.23 17.65
N ILE A 102 -9.79 -17.69 17.36
CA ILE A 102 -10.07 -17.09 16.05
C ILE A 102 -9.34 -15.76 15.90
N THR A 103 -9.20 -14.99 16.97
CA THR A 103 -8.38 -13.77 16.99
C THR A 103 -6.93 -14.09 16.64
N THR A 104 -6.30 -15.04 17.35
CA THR A 104 -4.93 -15.46 17.05
C THR A 104 -4.78 -16.00 15.62
N ASP A 105 -5.75 -16.79 15.15
CA ASP A 105 -5.75 -17.31 13.77
C ASP A 105 -5.82 -16.20 12.71
N LEU A 106 -6.56 -15.12 12.99
CA LEU A 106 -6.65 -13.95 12.12
C LEU A 106 -5.38 -13.09 12.19
N GLU A 107 -4.84 -12.87 13.39
CA GLU A 107 -3.59 -12.14 13.60
C GLU A 107 -2.43 -12.83 12.86
N GLU A 108 -2.33 -14.16 12.93
CA GLU A 108 -1.34 -14.93 12.17
C GLU A 108 -1.48 -14.73 10.65
N LEU A 109 -2.72 -14.67 10.15
CA LEU A 109 -3.01 -14.49 8.74
C LEU A 109 -2.65 -13.07 8.27
N LEU A 110 -2.95 -12.04 9.06
CA LEU A 110 -2.59 -10.66 8.75
C LEU A 110 -1.08 -10.43 8.89
N PHE A 111 -0.44 -11.05 9.87
CA PHE A 111 1.02 -11.05 9.99
C PHE A 111 1.68 -11.73 8.78
N GLU A 112 1.11 -12.81 8.24
CA GLU A 112 1.62 -13.39 7.00
C GLU A 112 1.52 -12.40 5.83
N ALA A 113 0.44 -11.62 5.71
CA ALA A 113 0.32 -10.58 4.69
C ALA A 113 1.42 -9.51 4.82
N GLU A 114 1.72 -9.07 6.04
CA GLU A 114 2.80 -8.12 6.31
C GLU A 114 4.17 -8.69 5.91
N GLN A 115 4.46 -9.95 6.27
CA GLN A 115 5.70 -10.61 5.88
C GLN A 115 5.84 -10.73 4.35
N ARG A 116 4.72 -10.92 3.64
CA ARG A 116 4.70 -10.94 2.17
C ARG A 116 5.02 -9.57 1.58
N THR A 117 4.49 -8.49 2.17
CA THR A 117 4.85 -7.12 1.81
C THR A 117 6.35 -6.90 1.96
N LEU A 118 6.95 -7.31 3.08
CA LEU A 118 8.41 -7.21 3.31
C LEU A 118 9.24 -8.03 2.30
N GLN A 119 8.64 -9.06 1.70
CA GLN A 119 9.25 -9.89 0.65
C GLN A 119 8.94 -9.41 -0.77
N TYR A 120 8.32 -8.23 -0.92
CA TYR A 120 7.88 -7.66 -2.20
C TYR A 120 6.84 -8.53 -2.93
N ASP A 121 6.17 -9.43 -2.23
CA ASP A 121 5.08 -10.28 -2.75
C ASP A 121 3.73 -9.57 -2.57
N TYR A 122 3.63 -8.38 -3.16
CA TYR A 122 2.51 -7.45 -2.98
C TYR A 122 1.17 -8.05 -3.43
N TYR A 123 1.16 -8.85 -4.50
CA TYR A 123 -0.07 -9.47 -5.01
C TYR A 123 -0.68 -10.43 -3.98
N ASN A 124 0.15 -11.27 -3.37
CA ASN A 124 -0.32 -12.23 -2.36
C ASN A 124 -0.67 -11.53 -1.04
N ALA A 125 0.09 -10.51 -0.62
CA ALA A 125 -0.25 -9.68 0.53
C ALA A 125 -1.63 -9.03 0.37
N LEU A 126 -1.86 -8.35 -0.75
CA LEU A 126 -3.15 -7.77 -1.13
C LEU A 126 -4.24 -8.85 -1.19
N GLY A 127 -3.94 -10.02 -1.76
CA GLY A 127 -4.88 -11.15 -1.78
C GLY A 127 -5.38 -11.56 -0.40
N ILE A 128 -4.50 -11.59 0.61
CA ILE A 128 -4.87 -11.91 1.99
C ILE A 128 -5.75 -10.81 2.59
N TYR A 129 -5.36 -9.54 2.48
CA TYR A 129 -6.18 -8.42 2.96
C TYR A 129 -7.56 -8.40 2.30
N ALA A 130 -7.64 -8.67 1.00
CA ALA A 130 -8.90 -8.73 0.26
C ALA A 130 -9.82 -9.83 0.81
N ILE A 131 -9.28 -10.99 1.17
CA ILE A 131 -10.05 -12.10 1.75
C ILE A 131 -10.68 -11.70 3.09
N VAL A 132 -9.90 -11.09 3.99
CA VAL A 132 -10.38 -10.65 5.30
C VAL A 132 -11.46 -9.58 5.14
N LEU A 133 -11.22 -8.62 4.26
CA LEU A 133 -12.17 -7.55 3.98
C LEU A 133 -13.46 -8.09 3.34
N ASP A 134 -13.37 -9.01 2.37
CA ASP A 134 -14.51 -9.67 1.75
C ASP A 134 -15.36 -10.42 2.79
N GLU A 135 -14.73 -11.14 3.73
CA GLU A 135 -15.44 -11.79 4.83
C GLU A 135 -16.15 -10.76 5.70
N ARG A 136 -15.43 -9.71 6.10
CA ARG A 136 -16.00 -8.64 6.92
C ARG A 136 -17.19 -7.97 6.24
N LEU A 137 -17.17 -7.83 4.92
CA LEU A 137 -18.25 -7.22 4.14
C LEU A 137 -19.49 -8.13 4.03
N LYS A 138 -19.38 -9.46 4.11
CA LYS A 138 -20.55 -10.35 4.08
C LYS A 138 -21.06 -10.79 5.45
N GLU A 139 -20.22 -10.68 6.48
CA GLU A 139 -20.53 -11.18 7.83
C GLU A 139 -21.71 -10.44 8.49
N ARG A 140 -22.48 -11.20 9.29
CA ARG A 140 -23.67 -10.76 10.04
C ARG A 140 -23.57 -11.03 11.54
N ASN A 141 -22.64 -11.89 11.97
CA ASN A 141 -22.37 -12.19 13.36
C ASN A 141 -21.69 -10.98 14.02
N ALA A 142 -22.35 -10.36 14.99
CA ALA A 142 -21.86 -9.17 15.67
C ALA A 142 -20.49 -9.36 16.36
N THR A 143 -20.22 -10.55 16.90
CA THR A 143 -18.94 -10.87 17.55
C THR A 143 -17.81 -10.91 16.53
N LEU A 144 -18.02 -11.61 15.42
CA LEU A 144 -17.02 -11.74 14.36
C LEU A 144 -16.82 -10.42 13.61
N ILE A 145 -17.89 -9.64 13.42
CA ILE A 145 -17.82 -8.27 12.90
C ILE A 145 -16.86 -7.42 13.74
N ARG A 146 -17.01 -7.42 15.07
CA ARG A 146 -16.15 -6.63 15.96
C ARG A 146 -14.69 -7.07 15.91
N LEU A 147 -14.47 -8.39 15.85
CA LEU A 147 -13.13 -8.96 15.75
C LEU A 147 -12.47 -8.53 14.44
N LEU A 148 -13.15 -8.72 13.31
CA LEU A 148 -12.64 -8.33 11.99
C LEU A 148 -12.47 -6.81 11.87
N ASP A 149 -13.39 -6.01 12.43
CA ASP A 149 -13.25 -4.55 12.46
C ASP A 149 -11.99 -4.13 13.20
N HIS A 150 -11.75 -4.70 14.39
CA HIS A 150 -10.58 -4.39 15.19
C HIS A 150 -9.28 -4.74 14.48
N SER A 151 -9.17 -5.94 13.93
CA SER A 151 -7.96 -6.35 13.20
C SER A 151 -7.77 -5.56 11.90
N MET A 152 -8.85 -5.16 11.22
CA MET A 152 -8.73 -4.28 10.05
C MET A 152 -8.25 -2.88 10.43
N ASP A 153 -8.66 -2.34 11.58
CA ASP A 153 -8.21 -1.02 12.05
C ASP A 153 -6.69 -0.99 12.27
N GLU A 154 -6.12 -2.09 12.76
CA GLU A 154 -4.68 -2.20 13.00
C GLU A 154 -3.87 -2.22 11.70
N VAL A 155 -4.40 -2.83 10.63
CA VAL A 155 -3.66 -3.03 9.36
C VAL A 155 -4.02 -2.01 8.28
N ILE A 156 -5.01 -1.15 8.51
CA ILE A 156 -5.40 -0.10 7.55
C ILE A 156 -4.22 0.79 7.13
N PRO A 157 -3.35 1.25 8.04
CA PRO A 157 -2.21 2.08 7.66
C PRO A 157 -1.25 1.35 6.73
N ASP A 158 -0.94 0.08 7.00
CA ASP A 158 -0.03 -0.70 6.16
C ASP A 158 -0.67 -1.01 4.79
N LEU A 159 -1.98 -1.33 4.80
CA LEU A 159 -2.75 -1.53 3.58
C LEU A 159 -2.82 -0.25 2.73
N ALA A 160 -2.91 0.92 3.37
CA ALA A 160 -2.89 2.22 2.70
C ALA A 160 -1.61 2.41 1.89
N THR A 161 -0.46 2.23 2.55
CA THR A 161 0.85 2.35 1.92
C THR A 161 0.98 1.37 0.77
N LEU A 162 0.62 0.11 0.98
CA LEU A 162 0.71 -0.93 -0.04
C LEU A 162 -0.18 -0.64 -1.25
N LEU A 163 -1.42 -0.19 -1.03
CA LEU A 163 -2.35 0.12 -2.12
C LEU A 163 -1.93 1.39 -2.87
N SER A 164 -1.39 2.40 -2.18
CA SER A 164 -0.83 3.60 -2.80
C SER A 164 0.38 3.25 -3.68
N GLU A 165 1.31 2.43 -3.18
CA GLU A 165 2.46 1.94 -3.96
C GLU A 165 2.01 1.09 -5.15
N ALA A 166 1.05 0.19 -4.95
CA ALA A 166 0.57 -0.72 -5.99
C ALA A 166 -0.26 -0.01 -7.09
N SER A 167 -0.91 1.09 -6.74
CA SER A 167 -1.70 1.91 -7.67
C SER A 167 -0.89 3.04 -8.32
N SER A 168 0.26 3.41 -7.74
CA SER A 168 1.18 4.41 -8.30
C SER A 168 2.06 3.82 -9.39
N SER A 169 2.32 4.60 -10.44
CA SER A 169 3.36 4.29 -11.42
C SER A 169 4.73 4.60 -10.81
N LEU A 170 5.27 3.68 -10.00
CA LEU A 170 6.64 3.78 -9.50
C LEU A 170 7.64 3.51 -10.62
N GLY A 171 8.00 4.55 -11.37
CA GLY A 171 9.20 4.56 -12.21
C GLY A 171 9.31 5.77 -13.13
N TYR A 172 10.51 6.35 -13.16
CA TYR A 172 10.88 7.48 -14.02
C TYR A 172 11.05 7.11 -15.50
N ASP A 173 10.78 5.84 -15.87
CA ASP A 173 10.79 5.37 -17.26
C ASP A 173 9.36 5.26 -17.81
N SER A 174 9.18 5.78 -19.01
CA SER A 174 7.93 6.01 -19.74
C SER A 174 7.07 4.76 -20.06
N ASN A 175 7.35 3.61 -19.46
CA ASN A 175 6.63 2.34 -19.63
C ASN A 175 6.21 1.68 -18.30
N VAL A 176 6.06 2.43 -17.21
CA VAL A 176 5.64 1.85 -15.92
C VAL A 176 4.13 1.68 -15.89
N THR A 177 3.69 0.44 -16.05
CA THR A 177 2.33 0.02 -15.73
C THR A 177 2.20 -0.16 -14.21
N PRO A 178 1.17 0.40 -13.56
CA PRO A 178 0.89 0.14 -12.14
C PRO A 178 0.77 -1.36 -11.87
N LEU A 179 1.08 -1.80 -10.65
CA LEU A 179 0.94 -3.20 -10.27
C LEU A 179 -0.52 -3.66 -10.40
N LEU A 180 -1.46 -2.81 -10.01
CA LEU A 180 -2.88 -3.08 -10.16
C LEU A 180 -3.37 -2.66 -11.54
N SER A 181 -3.95 -3.62 -12.26
CA SER A 181 -4.78 -3.29 -13.42
C SER A 181 -5.94 -2.38 -13.02
N LYS A 182 -6.53 -1.69 -14.00
CA LYS A 182 -7.75 -0.89 -13.80
C LYS A 182 -8.84 -1.68 -13.09
N GLU A 183 -9.07 -2.91 -13.52
CA GLU A 183 -10.09 -3.79 -12.96
C GLU A 183 -9.79 -4.07 -11.48
N GLU A 184 -8.56 -4.47 -11.15
CA GLU A 184 -8.17 -4.77 -9.77
C GLU A 184 -8.27 -3.54 -8.86
N ARG A 185 -7.84 -2.37 -9.34
CA ARG A 185 -7.95 -1.10 -8.61
C ARG A 185 -9.42 -0.76 -8.32
N GLN A 186 -10.31 -0.92 -9.30
CA GLN A 186 -11.76 -0.69 -9.11
C GLN A 186 -12.40 -1.67 -8.13
N HIS A 187 -11.96 -2.93 -8.12
CA HIS A 187 -12.42 -3.90 -7.12
C HIS A 187 -11.97 -3.51 -5.71
N TRP A 188 -10.73 -3.03 -5.55
CA TRP A 188 -10.23 -2.51 -4.28
C TRP A 188 -10.99 -1.28 -3.81
N LEU A 189 -11.17 -0.29 -4.68
CA LEU A 189 -11.97 0.91 -4.39
C LEU A 189 -13.39 0.54 -3.97
N THR A 190 -14.03 -0.42 -4.65
CA THR A 190 -15.37 -0.90 -4.28
C THR A 190 -15.39 -1.52 -2.89
N ARG A 191 -14.39 -2.33 -2.53
CA ARG A 191 -14.27 -2.93 -1.20
C ARG A 191 -14.11 -1.86 -0.12
N LEU A 192 -13.17 -0.94 -0.32
CA LEU A 192 -12.85 0.13 0.61
C LEU A 192 -14.04 1.08 0.81
N VAL A 193 -14.70 1.53 -0.26
CA VAL A 193 -15.91 2.35 -0.12
C VAL A 193 -17.00 1.59 0.61
N THR A 194 -17.27 0.33 0.26
CA THR A 194 -18.31 -0.46 0.94
C THR A 194 -18.00 -0.61 2.43
N PHE A 195 -16.72 -0.81 2.76
CA PHE A 195 -16.26 -0.90 4.14
C PHE A 195 -16.41 0.44 4.88
N TRP A 196 -15.93 1.52 4.28
CA TRP A 196 -16.06 2.89 4.78
C TRP A 196 -17.53 3.27 5.04
N LEU A 197 -18.43 3.01 4.09
CA LEU A 197 -19.87 3.29 4.23
C LEU A 197 -20.50 2.56 5.43
N LYS A 198 -20.06 1.32 5.68
CA LYS A 198 -20.51 0.54 6.86
C LYS A 198 -19.97 1.10 8.17
N ARG A 199 -18.85 1.82 8.12
CA ARG A 199 -18.11 2.30 9.29
C ARG A 199 -18.16 3.81 9.51
N LEU A 200 -18.92 4.57 8.71
CA LEU A 200 -19.11 6.03 8.87
C LEU A 200 -19.53 6.49 10.28
N ASP A 201 -20.07 5.60 11.13
CA ASP A 201 -20.42 5.94 12.51
C ASP A 201 -19.19 5.92 13.46
N ASN A 202 -18.07 5.34 13.02
CA ASN A 202 -16.79 5.30 13.73
C ASN A 202 -15.85 6.37 13.15
N ARG A 203 -15.65 7.45 13.90
CA ARG A 203 -14.97 8.67 13.41
C ARG A 203 -13.46 8.51 13.23
N GLU A 204 -12.82 7.64 14.01
CA GLU A 204 -11.35 7.49 13.97
C GLU A 204 -10.89 6.90 12.64
N ILE A 205 -11.62 5.93 12.09
CA ILE A 205 -11.27 5.23 10.84
C ILE A 205 -11.90 5.87 9.60
N GLU A 206 -12.84 6.80 9.80
CA GLU A 206 -13.52 7.47 8.70
C GLU A 206 -12.58 8.36 7.90
N GLU A 207 -11.70 9.12 8.57
CA GLU A 207 -10.73 10.00 7.93
C GLU A 207 -9.68 9.16 7.17
N ASP A 208 -9.03 8.20 7.83
CA ASP A 208 -8.02 7.32 7.22
C ASP A 208 -8.52 6.64 5.94
N LEU A 209 -9.71 6.03 5.98
CA LEU A 209 -10.26 5.35 4.80
C LEU A 209 -10.61 6.32 3.67
N SER A 210 -11.04 7.55 3.99
CA SER A 210 -11.33 8.55 2.98
C SER A 210 -10.06 9.04 2.27
N GLU A 211 -8.95 9.19 3.01
CA GLU A 211 -7.65 9.56 2.46
C GLU A 211 -7.08 8.46 1.57
N ILE A 212 -7.13 7.21 2.02
CA ILE A 212 -6.71 6.04 1.22
C ILE A 212 -7.47 5.97 -0.10
N LEU A 213 -8.79 6.18 -0.05
CA LEU A 213 -9.60 6.23 -1.25
C LEU A 213 -9.09 7.33 -2.19
N LEU A 214 -8.89 8.55 -1.70
CA LEU A 214 -8.40 9.67 -2.51
C LEU A 214 -7.03 9.42 -3.13
N ASP A 215 -6.11 8.79 -2.40
CA ASP A 215 -4.75 8.48 -2.87
C ASP A 215 -4.74 7.42 -3.98
N MET A 216 -5.66 6.46 -3.93
CA MET A 216 -5.73 5.39 -4.93
C MET A 216 -6.43 5.78 -6.24
N ILE A 217 -7.24 6.84 -6.23
CA ILE A 217 -8.20 7.11 -7.32
C ILE A 217 -7.51 7.62 -8.57
N TRP A 218 -7.83 6.99 -9.70
CA TRP A 218 -7.53 7.54 -11.01
C TRP A 218 -8.78 8.19 -11.61
N GLN A 219 -8.58 9.05 -12.62
CA GLN A 219 -9.68 9.78 -13.29
C GLN A 219 -10.82 8.86 -13.78
N GLU A 220 -10.46 7.66 -14.21
CA GLU A 220 -11.40 6.65 -14.71
C GLU A 220 -12.23 5.93 -13.63
N ASP A 221 -11.84 6.06 -12.36
CA ASP A 221 -12.52 5.43 -11.22
C ASP A 221 -13.49 6.40 -10.52
N ILE A 222 -13.41 7.69 -10.82
CA ILE A 222 -14.32 8.70 -10.28
C ILE A 222 -15.80 8.34 -10.52
N PRO A 223 -16.23 7.88 -11.72
CA PRO A 223 -17.64 7.59 -11.96
C PRO A 223 -18.22 6.52 -11.03
N ILE A 224 -17.48 5.43 -10.76
CA ILE A 224 -17.95 4.36 -9.87
C ILE A 224 -18.08 4.85 -8.43
N LEU A 225 -17.14 5.68 -7.96
CA LEU A 225 -17.20 6.24 -6.62
C LEU A 225 -18.34 7.23 -6.44
N VAL A 226 -18.53 8.13 -7.42
CA VAL A 226 -19.67 9.05 -7.44
C VAL A 226 -20.98 8.27 -7.40
N GLU A 227 -21.11 7.19 -8.18
CA GLU A 227 -22.29 6.35 -8.19
C GLU A 227 -22.55 5.72 -6.81
N MET A 228 -21.54 5.06 -6.23
CA MET A 228 -21.68 4.40 -4.92
C MET A 228 -22.07 5.37 -3.80
N VAL A 229 -21.38 6.51 -3.71
CA VAL A 229 -21.65 7.52 -2.68
C VAL A 229 -23.00 8.20 -2.90
N THR A 230 -23.36 8.49 -4.16
CA THR A 230 -24.67 9.09 -4.48
C THR A 230 -25.81 8.12 -4.16
N ASN A 231 -25.64 6.82 -4.43
CA ASN A 231 -26.62 5.80 -4.08
C ASN A 231 -26.85 5.74 -2.56
N GLU A 232 -25.79 5.81 -1.76
CA GLU A 232 -25.92 5.84 -0.29
C GLU A 232 -26.55 7.15 0.20
N LEU A 233 -26.17 8.31 -0.36
CA LEU A 233 -26.82 9.60 -0.06
C LEU A 233 -28.33 9.55 -0.36
N GLN A 234 -28.72 8.98 -1.50
CA GLN A 234 -30.13 8.80 -1.83
C GLN A 234 -30.85 7.87 -0.84
N ARG A 235 -30.19 6.79 -0.40
CA ARG A 235 -30.72 5.88 0.62
C ARG A 235 -30.94 6.60 1.95
N LEU A 236 -29.96 7.37 2.41
CA LEU A 236 -30.04 8.17 3.62
C LEU A 236 -31.16 9.22 3.53
N ARG A 237 -31.32 9.90 2.38
CA ARG A 237 -32.40 10.88 2.17
C ARG A 237 -33.81 10.25 2.10
N LYS A 238 -33.93 9.02 1.61
CA LYS A 238 -35.20 8.26 1.55
C LYS A 238 -35.58 7.66 2.92
N GLY A 239 -34.61 7.47 3.83
CA GLY A 239 -34.80 7.07 5.22
C GLY A 239 -35.45 8.16 6.08
N LYS A 240 -36.73 8.44 5.80
CA LYS A 240 -37.76 9.23 6.53
C LYS A 240 -37.33 10.30 7.55
N SER A 241 -37.73 11.53 7.23
CA SER A 241 -38.52 12.50 8.02
C SER A 241 -38.99 12.08 9.44
N SER A 242 -38.07 11.84 10.36
CA SER A 242 -38.35 11.86 11.79
C SER A 242 -38.38 13.31 12.25
N THR A 243 -39.35 13.67 13.08
CA THR A 243 -39.46 15.00 13.71
C THR A 243 -38.29 15.27 14.68
N ILE A 244 -37.51 14.23 14.98
CA ILE A 244 -36.30 14.27 15.81
C ILE A 244 -35.09 14.34 14.89
N VAL A 245 -34.19 15.29 15.17
CA VAL A 245 -32.91 15.44 14.47
C VAL A 245 -32.04 14.21 14.74
N ASP A 246 -31.83 13.38 13.72
CA ASP A 246 -30.85 12.29 13.76
C ASP A 246 -29.46 12.86 13.42
N LEU A 247 -28.67 13.11 14.48
CA LEU A 247 -27.32 13.67 14.36
C LEU A 247 -26.36 12.74 13.61
N ASN A 248 -26.54 11.42 13.71
CA ASN A 248 -25.69 10.46 13.00
C ASN A 248 -26.00 10.45 11.51
N GLN A 249 -27.28 10.51 11.14
CA GLN A 249 -27.69 10.66 9.74
C GLN A 249 -27.18 11.99 9.16
N GLN A 250 -27.29 13.09 9.90
CA GLN A 250 -26.73 14.38 9.46
C GLN A 250 -25.22 14.35 9.30
N TYR A 251 -24.50 13.70 10.22
CA TYR A 251 -23.06 13.50 10.13
C TYR A 251 -22.70 12.73 8.86
N ARG A 252 -23.30 11.55 8.65
CA ARG A 252 -23.10 10.72 7.45
C ARG A 252 -23.34 11.51 6.16
N LEU A 253 -24.43 12.28 6.10
CA LEU A 253 -24.72 13.13 4.93
C LEU A 253 -23.60 14.13 4.67
N ARG A 254 -23.11 14.82 5.71
CA ARG A 254 -22.04 15.82 5.58
C ARG A 254 -20.73 15.20 5.13
N VAL A 255 -20.33 14.08 5.72
CA VAL A 255 -19.11 13.35 5.36
C VAL A 255 -19.14 12.93 3.90
N LEU A 256 -20.25 12.30 3.46
CA LEU A 256 -20.39 11.86 2.07
C LEU A 256 -20.43 13.04 1.08
N GLU A 257 -21.08 14.13 1.44
CA GLU A 257 -21.08 15.36 0.63
C GLU A 257 -19.72 16.05 0.58
N ARG A 258 -18.91 15.95 1.65
CA ARG A 258 -17.53 16.44 1.69
C ARG A 258 -16.64 15.59 0.78
N PHE A 259 -16.69 14.27 0.92
CA PHE A 259 -15.91 13.34 0.09
C PHE A 259 -16.18 13.56 -1.41
N LEU A 260 -17.44 13.72 -1.81
CA LEU A 260 -17.77 14.02 -3.21
C LEU A 260 -17.15 15.32 -3.73
N LYS A 261 -16.93 16.32 -2.87
CA LYS A 261 -16.31 17.60 -3.26
C LYS A 261 -14.79 17.49 -3.35
N GLU A 262 -14.19 16.57 -2.60
CA GLU A 262 -12.75 16.30 -2.58
C GLU A 262 -12.32 15.42 -3.76
N LEU A 263 -13.24 14.67 -4.37
CA LEU A 263 -12.96 13.96 -5.61
C LEU A 263 -12.41 14.93 -6.66
N PRO A 264 -11.30 14.59 -7.34
CA PRO A 264 -10.68 15.46 -8.32
C PRO A 264 -11.60 15.59 -9.54
N TYR A 265 -12.51 16.57 -9.52
CA TYR A 265 -13.40 16.81 -10.65
C TYR A 265 -12.56 16.99 -11.91
N THR A 266 -12.91 16.25 -12.96
CA THR A 266 -12.54 16.63 -14.30
C THR A 266 -13.05 18.05 -14.51
N LYS A 267 -12.15 19.05 -14.45
CA LYS A 267 -12.36 20.26 -15.23
C LYS A 267 -12.42 19.76 -16.67
N GLN A 268 -13.64 19.54 -17.17
CA GLN A 268 -13.88 19.45 -18.59
C GLN A 268 -13.47 20.81 -19.17
N GLU A 269 -12.26 20.87 -19.73
CA GLU A 269 -11.96 21.84 -20.80
C GLU A 269 -12.62 21.38 -22.09
#